data_AF-A0AA35M304-F1
#
_entry.id   AF-A0AA35M304-F1
#
_cell.length_a   1.000
_cell.length_b   1.000
_cell.length_c   1.000
_cell.angle_alpha   90.00
_cell.angle_beta   90.00
_cell.angle_gamma   90.00
#
_symmetry.space_group_name_H-M   'P 1'
#
loop_
_entity.id
_entity.type
_entity.pdbx_description
1 polymer ?
#
loop_
_entity_poly.entity_id
_entity_poly.type
_entity_poly.pdbx_seq_one_letter_code
_entity_poly.pdbx_strand_id
1 'polypeptide(L)'
;MVVTIEVPKGPRKVKSFIENISKRSPPTMSPVGSNIRRVEATPCNFRKPMDNIRSLLFFVVRYHLDEKLLYAALDQLIRDHLPLLGGRIELAGDGSKFEYHIPKQFQDNQKLFEWTNKYIPTTLDKANLLPTSKVEDTLISFSEPSVPEIEQHWRPADWPLERRHDRPDTPLLLVHLTFYTDATIVSTSLPHAVADQMGYASIIKAWLQITRGEIPRPFLELSSNTLFSTEGFSAEDLYSQGRYHTWDNSERRKAIFHMIPELILNPKEVRQVLRFSVPGVERLRVQWDEKIKHKYGADSLPLSNGSVISALIIKLSHYHRKTPKPLTHTYSVNLRGRHPALPSNIPYLHNALTYAYARVHAGRDVPAFELAHSYRTALSRALSEEDMARSMAASAEHERCNLNTVHCDPGTFPAAMTNWTSAWRGLDFTSAAATTNGEELKLNRPVKSSEVEKDSHLTRDDTSKDERSNQLPLVLGHSLERGPRTPTRFSSVIMCKSEGAYWCDFTGTPKSLAAVRKLLKHDPHFETI
;
A
#
# COMPACT_ATOMS: atom_id res chain seq x y z
N MET A 1 -24.42 7.13 30.72
CA MET A 1 -25.63 7.97 30.68
C MET A 1 -26.08 8.07 29.23
N VAL A 2 -27.27 7.56 28.93
CA VAL A 2 -27.86 7.61 27.59
C VAL A 2 -28.50 8.98 27.42
N VAL A 3 -28.09 9.73 26.39
CA VAL A 3 -28.77 10.98 26.00
C VAL A 3 -29.57 10.68 24.75
N THR A 4 -30.89 10.60 24.92
CA THR A 4 -31.87 10.49 23.84
C THR A 4 -32.11 11.89 23.28
N ILE A 5 -31.95 12.10 21.98
CA ILE A 5 -32.31 13.36 21.32
C ILE A 5 -33.69 13.18 20.67
N GLU A 6 -34.70 13.88 21.20
CA GLU A 6 -36.03 13.96 20.60
C GLU A 6 -36.04 14.85 19.34
N VAL A 7 -36.73 14.37 18.30
CA VAL A 7 -36.98 15.14 17.07
C VAL A 7 -38.23 16.01 17.28
N PRO A 8 -38.19 17.34 17.02
CA PRO A 8 -39.35 18.20 17.22
C PRO A 8 -40.35 18.06 16.06
N LYS A 9 -41.61 17.79 16.39
CA LYS A 9 -42.76 17.83 15.47
C LYS A 9 -43.36 19.23 15.44
N GLY A 10 -43.57 19.78 14.24
CA GLY A 10 -44.49 20.90 14.00
C GLY A 10 -43.93 22.06 13.14
N PRO A 11 -44.73 22.63 12.22
CA PRO A 11 -44.27 23.57 11.19
C PRO A 11 -43.90 24.97 11.72
N ARG A 12 -44.26 25.33 12.97
CA ARG A 12 -43.97 26.66 13.54
C ARG A 12 -42.53 26.82 14.07
N LYS A 13 -41.77 25.74 14.31
CA LYS A 13 -40.35 25.81 14.74
C LYS A 13 -39.34 25.84 13.59
N VAL A 14 -39.77 25.62 12.34
CA VAL A 14 -38.90 25.72 11.16
C VAL A 14 -38.56 27.19 10.85
N LYS A 15 -39.49 28.12 11.11
CA LYS A 15 -39.25 29.55 10.86
C LYS A 15 -38.21 30.17 11.80
N SER A 16 -38.21 29.81 13.10
CA SER A 16 -37.21 30.34 14.05
C SER A 16 -35.82 29.70 13.88
N PHE A 17 -35.72 28.52 13.27
CA PHE A 17 -34.44 27.92 12.90
C PHE A 17 -33.83 28.61 11.67
N ILE A 18 -34.66 28.96 10.68
CA ILE A 18 -34.22 29.67 9.47
C ILE A 18 -33.83 31.13 9.80
N GLU A 19 -34.56 31.83 10.67
CA GLU A 19 -34.20 33.19 11.08
C GLU A 19 -32.90 33.27 11.91
N ASN A 20 -32.53 32.20 12.64
CA ASN A 20 -31.26 32.13 13.38
C ASN A 20 -30.04 31.80 12.51
N ILE A 21 -30.23 31.28 11.29
CA ILE A 21 -29.14 31.09 10.32
C ILE A 21 -28.81 32.43 9.63
N SER A 22 -29.77 33.34 9.53
CA SER A 22 -29.59 34.66 8.88
C SER A 22 -28.89 35.71 9.75
N LYS A 23 -28.59 35.42 11.04
CA LYS A 23 -27.95 36.38 11.98
C LYS A 23 -26.57 35.96 12.47
N ARG A 24 -25.95 34.93 11.87
CA ARG A 24 -24.52 34.68 12.10
C ARG A 24 -23.73 35.64 11.22
N SER A 25 -23.24 36.71 11.83
CA SER A 25 -22.16 37.52 11.25
C SER A 25 -21.04 36.57 10.79
N PRO A 26 -20.49 36.75 9.59
CA PRO A 26 -19.36 35.95 9.14
C PRO A 26 -18.24 36.05 10.18
N PRO A 27 -17.49 34.97 10.45
CA PRO A 27 -16.31 35.08 11.30
C PRO A 27 -15.44 36.17 10.70
N THR A 28 -15.08 37.14 11.53
CA THR A 28 -14.19 38.24 11.18
C THR A 28 -12.90 37.62 10.66
N MET A 29 -12.74 37.61 9.32
CA MET A 29 -11.49 37.23 8.70
C MET A 29 -10.49 38.34 9.04
N SER A 30 -9.62 38.07 10.01
CA SER A 30 -8.33 38.74 10.06
C SER A 30 -7.59 38.38 8.77
N PRO A 31 -7.24 39.33 7.89
CA PRO A 31 -6.50 39.03 6.69
C PRO A 31 -5.04 38.72 7.09
N VAL A 32 -4.74 37.45 7.34
CA VAL A 32 -3.35 36.99 7.41
C VAL A 32 -2.91 36.73 5.97
N GLY A 33 -1.99 37.57 5.47
CA GLY A 33 -1.58 37.61 4.08
C GLY A 33 -0.98 36.29 3.54
N SER A 34 -1.45 35.90 2.35
CA SER A 34 -0.72 35.43 1.14
C SER A 34 0.59 34.60 1.20
N ASN A 35 0.91 33.90 2.29
CA ASN A 35 2.15 33.11 2.43
C ASN A 35 1.99 31.57 2.23
N ILE A 36 0.82 31.11 1.80
CA ILE A 36 0.55 29.69 1.53
C ILE A 36 0.47 29.48 0.01
N ARG A 37 1.28 28.56 -0.53
CA ARG A 37 1.12 27.98 -1.86
C ARG A 37 0.02 26.91 -1.76
N ARG A 38 -1.11 27.17 -2.40
CA ARG A 38 -2.18 26.18 -2.55
C ARG A 38 -1.92 25.39 -3.82
N VAL A 39 -1.81 24.08 -3.68
CA VAL A 39 -1.73 23.15 -4.81
C VAL A 39 -2.95 22.29 -4.70
N GLU A 40 -3.84 22.34 -5.69
CA GLU A 40 -4.97 21.43 -5.71
C GLU A 40 -4.44 20.00 -5.55
N ALA A 41 -5.03 19.23 -4.64
CA ALA A 41 -4.68 17.83 -4.47
C ALA A 41 -5.34 17.06 -5.61
N THR A 42 -4.84 17.32 -6.82
CA THR A 42 -5.48 17.00 -8.08
C THR A 42 -5.51 15.51 -8.37
N PRO A 43 -6.39 15.11 -9.31
CA PRO A 43 -6.47 13.78 -9.92
C PRO A 43 -5.17 13.20 -10.48
N CYS A 44 -4.05 13.95 -10.51
CA CYS A 44 -2.72 13.38 -10.74
C CYS A 44 -2.43 12.24 -9.75
N ASN A 45 -3.09 12.28 -8.60
CA ASN A 45 -3.28 11.19 -7.67
C ASN A 45 -4.65 10.56 -7.93
N PHE A 46 -4.68 9.26 -8.20
CA PHE A 46 -5.89 8.44 -8.26
C PHE A 46 -7.02 8.95 -7.31
N ARG A 47 -8.06 9.59 -7.88
CA ARG A 47 -9.30 10.11 -7.26
C ARG A 47 -9.19 11.49 -6.58
N LYS A 48 -10.35 12.10 -6.31
CA LYS A 48 -10.55 12.99 -5.14
C LYS A 48 -9.77 12.38 -3.97
N PRO A 49 -8.88 13.14 -3.32
CA PRO A 49 -8.04 12.64 -2.24
C PRO A 49 -8.78 11.69 -1.33
N MET A 50 -8.29 10.46 -1.24
CA MET A 50 -8.92 9.41 -0.43
C MET A 50 -8.96 9.86 1.03
N ASP A 51 -10.12 10.37 1.45
CA ASP A 51 -10.32 10.89 2.79
C ASP A 51 -10.38 9.78 3.84
N ASN A 52 -10.49 8.52 3.44
CA ASN A 52 -10.69 7.39 4.34
C ASN A 52 -9.44 6.51 4.53
N ILE A 53 -8.26 6.89 4.03
CA ILE A 53 -7.06 6.03 4.15
C ILE A 53 -5.81 6.81 4.54
N ARG A 54 -5.12 6.34 5.57
CA ARG A 54 -3.69 6.55 5.77
C ARG A 54 -2.95 5.21 5.60
N SER A 55 -1.94 5.21 4.74
CA SER A 55 -0.99 4.12 4.61
C SER A 55 -0.15 4.06 5.89
N LEU A 56 -0.25 2.96 6.62
CA LEU A 56 0.54 2.70 7.82
C LEU A 56 1.55 1.60 7.51
N LEU A 57 2.84 1.91 7.66
CA LEU A 57 3.96 1.01 7.37
C LEU A 57 4.86 0.86 8.59
N PHE A 58 5.36 -0.35 8.80
CA PHE A 58 6.30 -0.73 9.83
C PHE A 58 7.55 -1.32 9.17
N PHE A 59 8.65 -0.57 9.18
CA PHE A 59 9.96 -1.05 8.73
C PHE A 59 10.69 -1.66 9.91
N VAL A 60 10.94 -2.96 9.85
CA VAL A 60 11.67 -3.70 10.89
C VAL A 60 13.15 -3.70 10.51
N VAL A 61 13.97 -3.07 11.36
CA VAL A 61 15.43 -3.01 11.19
C VAL A 61 16.12 -3.70 12.36
N ARG A 62 16.96 -4.70 12.08
CA ARG A 62 17.58 -5.59 13.09
C ARG A 62 18.84 -4.98 13.75
N TYR A 63 18.81 -3.67 14.00
CA TYR A 63 19.82 -2.91 14.72
C TYR A 63 19.24 -1.57 15.19
N HIS A 64 20.00 -0.86 16.04
CA HIS A 64 19.63 0.47 16.52
C HIS A 64 19.88 1.53 15.46
N LEU A 65 18.90 2.41 15.27
CA LEU A 65 19.02 3.58 14.40
C LEU A 65 19.31 4.84 15.22
N ASP A 66 20.09 5.75 14.66
CA ASP A 66 20.33 7.07 15.22
C ASP A 66 19.09 7.95 15.01
N GLU A 67 18.33 8.16 16.07
CA GLU A 67 17.13 9.00 16.08
C GLU A 67 17.42 10.43 15.64
N LYS A 68 18.52 11.03 16.09
CA LYS A 68 18.83 12.43 15.83
C LYS A 68 19.19 12.64 14.37
N LEU A 69 19.99 11.73 13.82
CA LEU A 69 20.34 11.72 12.39
C LEU A 69 19.09 11.57 11.52
N LEU A 70 18.23 10.60 11.85
CA LEU A 70 16.98 10.38 11.10
C LEU A 70 16.05 11.60 11.17
N TYR A 71 15.85 12.19 12.35
CA TYR A 71 15.04 13.39 12.52
C TYR A 71 15.58 14.55 11.68
N ALA A 72 16.88 14.84 11.79
CA ALA A 72 17.52 15.94 11.07
C ALA A 72 17.45 15.75 9.55
N ALA A 73 17.70 14.53 9.07
CA ALA A 73 17.59 14.21 7.66
C ALA A 73 16.16 14.35 7.12
N LEU A 74 15.13 14.04 7.92
CA LEU A 74 13.74 14.21 7.50
C LEU A 74 13.33 15.69 7.46
N ASP A 75 13.77 16.48 8.44
CA ASP A 75 13.57 17.93 8.44
C ASP A 75 14.20 18.57 7.20
N GLN A 76 15.46 18.24 6.90
CA GLN A 76 16.15 18.69 5.70
C GLN A 76 15.44 18.23 4.41
N LEU A 77 15.00 16.97 4.33
CA LEU A 77 14.24 16.47 3.18
C LEU A 77 13.03 17.36 2.89
N ILE A 78 12.25 17.66 3.93
CA ILE A 78 11.00 18.39 3.78
C ILE A 78 11.27 19.85 3.45
N ARG A 79 12.22 20.51 4.11
CA ARG A 79 12.49 21.93 3.85
C ARG A 79 13.06 22.17 2.46
N ASP A 80 14.00 21.33 2.05
CA ASP A 80 14.88 21.67 0.92
C ASP A 80 14.54 20.91 -0.37
N HIS A 81 13.88 19.76 -0.27
CA HIS A 81 13.74 18.84 -1.40
C HIS A 81 12.30 18.38 -1.66
N LEU A 82 11.46 18.26 -0.62
CA LEU A 82 10.08 17.84 -0.73
C LEU A 82 9.11 18.62 0.20
N PRO A 83 8.94 19.95 -0.01
CA PRO A 83 8.09 20.81 0.82
C PRO A 83 6.64 20.35 0.95
N LEU A 84 6.11 19.61 -0.03
CA LEU A 84 4.74 19.10 0.02
C LEU A 84 4.45 18.33 1.31
N LEU A 85 5.39 17.53 1.81
CA LEU A 85 5.23 16.75 3.03
C LEU A 85 5.06 17.60 4.31
N GLY A 86 5.57 18.83 4.31
CA GLY A 86 5.38 19.79 5.40
C GLY A 86 4.02 20.52 5.35
N GLY A 87 3.24 20.33 4.29
CA GLY A 87 1.93 20.92 4.09
C GLY A 87 0.79 20.22 4.85
N ARG A 88 -0.45 20.60 4.55
CA ARG A 88 -1.68 19.98 5.06
C ARG A 88 -2.67 19.74 3.93
N ILE A 89 -3.55 18.75 4.08
CA ILE A 89 -4.70 18.56 3.18
C ILE A 89 -5.91 19.21 3.84
N GLU A 90 -6.49 20.19 3.15
CA GLU A 90 -7.69 20.92 3.57
C GLU A 90 -8.74 20.92 2.47
N LEU A 91 -10.02 21.13 2.82
CA LEU A 91 -11.05 21.40 1.82
C LEU A 91 -10.84 22.81 1.26
N ALA A 92 -10.97 22.95 -0.05
CA ALA A 92 -11.03 24.24 -0.72
C ALA A 92 -12.15 25.09 -0.11
N GLY A 93 -12.04 26.42 -0.23
CA GLY A 93 -12.99 27.35 0.38
C GLY A 93 -14.44 27.20 -0.10
N ASP A 94 -14.65 26.62 -1.28
CA ASP A 94 -15.96 26.28 -1.84
C ASP A 94 -16.49 24.89 -1.40
N GLY A 95 -15.67 24.11 -0.68
CA GLY A 95 -15.96 22.76 -0.22
C GLY A 95 -15.97 21.69 -1.32
N SER A 96 -15.59 22.01 -2.55
CA SER A 96 -15.74 21.10 -3.70
C SER A 96 -14.63 20.05 -3.76
N LYS A 97 -13.39 20.45 -3.41
CA LYS A 97 -12.18 19.65 -3.57
C LYS A 97 -11.25 19.77 -2.37
N PHE A 98 -10.26 18.87 -2.31
CA PHE A 98 -9.17 18.95 -1.36
C PHE A 98 -7.96 19.66 -2.00
N GLU A 99 -7.22 20.43 -1.22
CA GLU A 99 -6.02 21.14 -1.62
C GLU A 99 -4.89 20.88 -0.62
N TYR A 100 -3.66 20.83 -1.13
CA TYR A 100 -2.46 20.95 -0.33
C TYR A 100 -2.21 22.41 0.01
N HIS A 101 -2.17 22.71 1.30
CA HIS A 101 -1.72 23.99 1.83
C HIS A 101 -0.24 23.86 2.22
N ILE A 102 0.63 24.38 1.37
CA ILE A 102 2.09 24.32 1.54
C ILE A 102 2.60 25.73 1.84
N PRO A 103 3.19 25.99 3.01
CA PRO A 103 3.85 27.26 3.28
C PRO A 103 4.92 27.58 2.23
N LYS A 104 5.01 28.83 1.77
CA LYS A 104 6.09 29.25 0.84
C LYS A 104 7.48 29.12 1.47
N GLN A 105 7.55 29.31 2.78
CA GLN A 105 8.74 29.12 3.59
C GLN A 105 8.30 28.56 4.94
N PHE A 106 9.03 27.55 5.43
CA PHE A 106 8.79 27.00 6.75
C PHE A 106 9.52 27.83 7.80
N GLN A 107 8.83 28.17 8.88
CA GLN A 107 9.49 28.74 10.07
C GLN A 107 10.36 27.67 10.73
N ASP A 108 11.42 28.06 11.44
CA ASP A 108 12.35 27.10 12.06
C ASP A 108 11.62 26.15 13.04
N ASN A 109 10.70 26.69 13.83
CA ASN A 109 9.91 25.94 14.80
C ASN A 109 8.59 25.37 14.26
N GLN A 110 8.35 25.44 12.94
CA GLN A 110 7.13 24.93 12.36
C GLN A 110 7.07 23.40 12.42
N LYS A 111 5.91 22.85 12.81
CA LYS A 111 5.70 21.40 12.84
C LYS A 111 5.53 20.82 11.42
N LEU A 112 6.64 20.33 10.85
CA LEU A 112 6.68 19.72 9.52
C LEU A 112 6.10 18.30 9.50
N PHE A 113 6.43 17.50 10.51
CA PHE A 113 5.99 16.11 10.69
C PHE A 113 5.74 15.83 12.17
N GLU A 114 5.04 14.74 12.47
CA GLU A 114 4.94 14.23 13.84
C GLU A 114 6.11 13.28 14.09
N TRP A 115 6.76 13.42 15.25
CA TRP A 115 7.85 12.55 15.65
C TRP A 115 7.69 12.12 17.10
N THR A 116 7.77 10.82 17.34
CA THR A 116 7.75 10.24 18.68
C THR A 116 8.66 9.01 18.72
N ASN A 117 9.07 8.61 19.92
CA ASN A 117 9.78 7.36 20.10
C ASN A 117 9.33 6.66 21.39
N LYS A 118 9.68 5.39 21.52
CA LYS A 118 9.64 4.65 22.79
C LYS A 118 10.69 3.56 22.83
N TYR A 119 11.11 3.20 24.03
CA TYR A 119 12.02 2.08 24.29
C TYR A 119 11.28 0.95 24.99
N ILE A 120 11.53 -0.29 24.54
CA ILE A 120 11.01 -1.52 25.14
C ILE A 120 12.22 -2.37 25.55
N PRO A 121 12.43 -2.63 26.86
CA PRO A 121 13.61 -3.31 27.39
C PRO A 121 13.58 -4.84 27.17
N THR A 122 13.35 -5.27 25.93
CA THR A 122 13.36 -6.67 25.50
C THR A 122 13.86 -6.78 24.07
N THR A 123 14.21 -7.99 23.63
CA THR A 123 14.48 -8.25 22.21
C THR A 123 13.17 -8.34 21.43
N LEU A 124 13.21 -8.02 20.14
CA LEU A 124 12.06 -8.12 19.24
C LEU A 124 11.52 -9.56 19.18
N ASP A 125 12.41 -10.55 19.18
CA ASP A 125 12.02 -11.96 19.17
C ASP A 125 11.27 -12.36 20.45
N LYS A 126 11.72 -11.87 21.63
CA LYS A 126 11.02 -12.11 22.91
C LYS A 126 9.68 -11.39 22.99
N ALA A 127 9.50 -10.30 22.25
CA ALA A 127 8.20 -9.63 22.15
C ALA A 127 7.17 -10.46 21.37
N ASN A 128 7.61 -11.48 20.63
CA ASN A 128 6.75 -12.41 19.89
C ASN A 128 5.74 -11.71 18.95
N LEU A 129 6.16 -10.58 18.38
CA LEU A 129 5.35 -9.80 17.42
C LEU A 129 5.60 -10.19 15.98
N LEU A 130 6.68 -10.91 15.74
CA LEU A 130 7.06 -11.45 14.45
C LEU A 130 7.15 -12.97 14.55
N PRO A 131 6.84 -13.69 13.46
CA PRO A 131 6.98 -15.13 13.41
C PRO A 131 8.45 -15.50 13.53
N THR A 132 8.75 -16.52 14.33
CA THR A 132 10.13 -16.99 14.50
C THR A 132 10.64 -17.58 13.17
N SER A 133 11.85 -17.19 12.74
CA SER A 133 12.45 -17.56 11.44
C SER A 133 12.88 -19.04 11.33
N LYS A 134 12.48 -19.91 12.25
CA LYS A 134 12.79 -21.34 12.18
C LYS A 134 11.90 -21.97 11.11
N VAL A 135 12.53 -22.24 9.97
CA VAL A 135 11.95 -22.81 8.75
C VAL A 135 11.04 -23.99 9.08
N GLU A 136 9.76 -23.86 8.76
CA GLU A 136 8.89 -25.01 8.59
C GLU A 136 9.10 -25.52 7.15
N ASP A 137 9.19 -26.83 6.98
CA ASP A 137 9.31 -27.57 5.72
C ASP A 137 8.01 -27.47 4.87
N THR A 138 7.42 -26.28 4.80
CA THR A 138 6.11 -26.03 4.22
C THR A 138 6.18 -24.87 3.24
N LEU A 139 5.30 -24.87 2.24
CA LEU A 139 5.22 -23.76 1.29
C LEU A 139 4.70 -22.49 1.97
N ILE A 140 3.74 -22.63 2.89
CA ILE A 140 3.15 -21.53 3.63
C ILE A 140 3.14 -21.75 5.14
N SER A 141 3.24 -20.64 5.87
CA SER A 141 2.94 -20.59 7.30
C SER A 141 2.04 -19.41 7.61
N PHE A 142 1.05 -19.63 8.47
CA PHE A 142 0.28 -18.54 9.07
C PHE A 142 0.97 -18.10 10.34
N SER A 143 1.05 -16.80 10.56
CA SER A 143 1.59 -16.26 11.78
C SER A 143 0.57 -15.45 12.56
N GLU A 144 0.70 -15.55 13.88
CA GLU A 144 0.14 -14.64 14.85
C GLU A 144 1.31 -13.88 15.50
N PRO A 145 1.17 -12.58 15.78
CA PRO A 145 -0.02 -11.74 15.59
C PRO A 145 -0.31 -11.33 14.13
N SER A 146 -1.56 -10.92 13.87
CA SER A 146 -2.02 -10.29 12.64
C SER A 146 -1.56 -8.83 12.51
N VAL A 147 -1.65 -8.22 11.32
CA VAL A 147 -1.23 -6.82 11.13
C VAL A 147 -1.92 -5.83 12.09
N PRO A 148 -3.25 -5.89 12.35
CA PRO A 148 -3.90 -5.03 13.34
C PRO A 148 -3.44 -5.26 14.79
N GLU A 149 -3.03 -6.47 15.14
CA GLU A 149 -2.50 -6.76 16.46
C GLU A 149 -1.07 -6.21 16.59
N ILE A 150 -0.23 -6.41 15.57
CA ILE A 150 1.10 -5.79 15.46
C ILE A 150 0.99 -4.26 15.57
N GLU A 151 0.01 -3.67 14.87
CA GLU A 151 -0.27 -2.24 14.90
C GLU A 151 -0.45 -1.71 16.34
N GLN A 152 -1.17 -2.42 17.21
CA GLN A 152 -1.40 -1.99 18.59
C GLN A 152 -0.10 -1.82 19.39
N HIS A 153 0.97 -2.53 18.99
CA HIS A 153 2.27 -2.46 19.62
C HIS A 153 3.17 -1.39 19.00
N TRP A 154 3.06 -1.09 17.71
CA TRP A 154 4.01 -0.21 17.01
C TRP A 154 3.44 1.15 16.60
N ARG A 155 2.12 1.31 16.57
CA ARG A 155 1.47 2.59 16.29
C ARG A 155 1.18 3.34 17.61
N PRO A 156 1.54 4.64 17.74
CA PRO A 156 1.01 5.49 18.81
C PRO A 156 -0.52 5.53 18.78
N ALA A 157 -1.17 5.35 19.93
CA ALA A 157 -2.61 5.18 20.01
C ALA A 157 -3.40 6.41 19.49
N ASP A 158 -2.82 7.60 19.61
CA ASP A 158 -3.41 8.89 19.24
C ASP A 158 -3.25 9.24 17.75
N TRP A 159 -2.53 8.44 16.97
CA TRP A 159 -2.47 8.63 15.51
C TRP A 159 -3.85 8.45 14.87
N PRO A 160 -4.22 9.31 13.90
CA PRO A 160 -5.40 9.08 13.10
C PRO A 160 -5.24 7.81 12.26
N LEU A 161 -6.26 6.96 12.26
CA LEU A 161 -6.27 5.75 11.44
C LEU A 161 -6.60 6.02 9.97
N GLU A 162 -7.27 7.14 9.70
CA GLU A 162 -7.79 7.55 8.40
C GLU A 162 -7.71 9.07 8.27
N ARG A 163 -7.57 9.59 7.05
CA ARG A 163 -7.39 11.04 6.81
C ARG A 163 -8.55 11.87 7.36
N ARG A 164 -9.79 11.40 7.26
CA ARG A 164 -11.01 12.05 7.77
C ARG A 164 -11.00 12.27 9.28
N HIS A 165 -10.11 11.57 10.00
CA HIS A 165 -9.89 11.71 11.44
C HIS A 165 -8.69 12.61 11.79
N ASP A 166 -8.02 13.19 10.78
CA ASP A 166 -6.97 14.18 10.98
C ASP A 166 -7.53 15.39 11.74
N ARG A 167 -6.76 15.87 12.72
CA ARG A 167 -7.01 17.14 13.40
C ARG A 167 -6.60 18.29 12.45
N PRO A 168 -7.09 19.53 12.66
CA PRO A 168 -6.79 20.66 11.77
C PRO A 168 -5.30 20.85 11.41
N ASP A 169 -4.39 20.53 12.33
CA ASP A 169 -2.94 20.67 12.11
C ASP A 169 -2.18 19.34 11.98
N THR A 170 -2.87 18.21 11.80
CA THR A 170 -2.22 16.90 11.66
C THR A 170 -1.26 16.89 10.45
N PRO A 171 0.05 16.63 10.66
CA PRO A 171 1.00 16.55 9.57
C PRO A 171 0.69 15.42 8.57
N LEU A 172 1.13 15.60 7.32
CA LEU A 172 1.00 14.54 6.32
C LEU A 172 1.81 13.31 6.71
N LEU A 173 3.05 13.48 7.17
CA LEU A 173 3.88 12.38 7.62
C LEU A 173 3.94 12.31 9.15
N LEU A 174 3.59 11.14 9.69
CA LEU A 174 3.80 10.82 11.10
C LEU A 174 4.85 9.73 11.20
N VAL A 175 5.81 9.87 12.11
CA VAL A 175 6.89 8.93 12.33
C VAL A 175 6.97 8.55 13.81
N HIS A 176 7.12 7.26 14.08
CA HIS A 176 7.33 6.73 15.41
C HIS A 176 8.42 5.68 15.42
N LEU A 177 9.43 5.84 16.27
CA LEU A 177 10.47 4.84 16.50
C LEU A 177 10.15 3.99 17.72
N THR A 178 10.10 2.67 17.55
CA THR A 178 10.09 1.74 18.69
C THR A 178 11.42 1.02 18.76
N PHE A 179 12.18 1.27 19.82
CA PHE A 179 13.47 0.63 20.08
C PHE A 179 13.27 -0.62 20.94
N TYR A 180 13.71 -1.76 20.43
CA TYR A 180 13.96 -2.99 21.19
C TYR A 180 15.45 -3.04 21.55
N THR A 181 15.90 -3.99 22.37
CA THR A 181 17.33 -4.12 22.69
C THR A 181 18.21 -4.48 21.49
N ASP A 182 17.63 -5.07 20.44
CA ASP A 182 18.31 -5.61 19.27
C ASP A 182 17.76 -5.12 17.92
N ALA A 183 16.76 -4.23 17.93
CA ALA A 183 16.08 -3.79 16.72
C ALA A 183 15.43 -2.41 16.88
N THR A 184 15.18 -1.76 15.75
CA THR A 184 14.37 -0.54 15.65
C THR A 184 13.20 -0.79 14.70
N ILE A 185 11.99 -0.45 15.13
CA ILE A 185 10.82 -0.39 14.25
C ILE A 185 10.60 1.07 13.87
N VAL A 186 10.69 1.37 12.57
CA VAL A 186 10.31 2.68 12.03
C VAL A 186 8.86 2.58 11.56
N SER A 187 7.95 3.16 12.36
CA SER A 187 6.53 3.23 12.01
C SER A 187 6.26 4.54 11.30
N THR A 188 5.55 4.51 10.18
CA THR A 188 5.20 5.72 9.43
C THR A 188 3.74 5.72 9.00
N SER A 189 3.09 6.89 9.00
CA SER A 189 1.71 7.07 8.54
C SER A 189 1.58 8.26 7.59
N LEU A 190 1.07 8.01 6.38
CA LEU A 190 0.88 9.01 5.31
C LEU A 190 -0.51 8.85 4.67
N PRO A 191 -1.29 9.92 4.44
CA PRO A 191 -2.52 9.82 3.67
C PRO A 191 -2.25 9.22 2.29
N HIS A 192 -3.03 8.21 1.90
CA HIS A 192 -2.85 7.56 0.57
C HIS A 192 -3.13 8.54 -0.58
N ALA A 193 -3.80 9.66 -0.31
CA ALA A 193 -3.93 10.78 -1.24
C ALA A 193 -2.58 11.39 -1.68
N VAL A 194 -1.55 11.31 -0.83
CA VAL A 194 -0.22 11.87 -1.14
C VAL A 194 0.55 10.97 -2.07
N ALA A 195 0.59 9.67 -1.78
CA ALA A 195 1.41 8.72 -2.51
C ALA A 195 0.81 7.30 -2.47
N ASP A 196 0.98 6.58 -3.58
CA ASP A 196 0.93 5.12 -3.58
C ASP A 196 2.21 4.55 -2.94
N GLN A 197 2.34 3.22 -2.85
CA GLN A 197 3.50 2.60 -2.19
C GLN A 197 4.83 2.85 -2.92
N MET A 198 4.83 3.03 -4.24
CA MET A 198 6.05 3.34 -4.99
C MET A 198 6.49 4.78 -4.69
N GLY A 199 5.54 5.72 -4.63
CA GLY A 199 5.78 7.09 -4.21
C GLY A 199 6.23 7.19 -2.75
N TYR A 200 5.60 6.41 -1.86
CA TYR A 200 5.99 6.30 -0.45
C TYR A 200 7.44 5.79 -0.33
N ALA A 201 7.81 4.75 -1.07
CA ALA A 201 9.19 4.29 -1.11
C ALA A 201 10.17 5.35 -1.61
N SER A 202 9.78 6.20 -2.58
CA SER A 202 10.62 7.32 -3.02
C SER A 202 10.87 8.33 -1.89
N ILE A 203 9.90 8.57 -1.00
CA ILE A 203 10.11 9.39 0.22
C ILE A 203 11.17 8.75 1.12
N ILE A 204 11.01 7.47 1.45
CA ILE A 204 11.95 6.78 2.34
C ILE A 204 13.36 6.71 1.72
N LYS A 205 13.46 6.48 0.40
CA LYS A 205 14.74 6.50 -0.32
C LYS A 205 15.41 7.88 -0.23
N ALA A 206 14.68 8.94 -0.54
CA ALA A 206 15.19 10.31 -0.47
C ALA A 206 15.61 10.68 0.96
N TRP A 207 14.86 10.24 1.96
CA TRP A 207 15.21 10.43 3.36
C TRP A 207 16.55 9.76 3.71
N LEU A 208 16.73 8.50 3.31
CA LEU A 208 17.97 7.76 3.55
C LEU A 208 19.14 8.26 2.68
N GLN A 209 18.90 8.92 1.55
CA GLN A 209 19.95 9.61 0.80
C GLN A 209 20.57 10.74 1.63
N ILE A 210 19.74 11.52 2.32
CA ILE A 210 20.24 12.61 3.16
C ILE A 210 21.04 12.08 4.35
N THR A 211 20.65 10.95 4.95
CA THR A 211 21.47 10.33 6.02
C THR A 211 22.85 9.89 5.53
N ARG A 212 23.04 9.69 4.21
CA ARG A 212 24.34 9.43 3.58
C ARG A 212 25.09 10.71 3.15
N GLY A 213 24.53 11.89 3.39
CA GLY A 213 25.06 13.16 2.87
C GLY A 213 24.87 13.31 1.35
N GLU A 214 23.97 12.53 0.75
CA GLU A 214 23.63 12.63 -0.67
C GLU A 214 22.47 13.63 -0.87
N ILE A 215 22.45 14.27 -2.04
CA ILE A 215 21.34 15.14 -2.45
C ILE A 215 20.28 14.29 -3.18
N PRO A 216 19.04 14.21 -2.67
CA PRO A 216 17.98 13.49 -3.37
C PRO A 216 17.69 14.09 -4.74
N ARG A 217 17.33 13.26 -5.71
CA ARG A 217 16.87 13.76 -7.00
C ARG A 217 15.54 14.51 -6.82
N PRO A 218 15.34 15.63 -7.53
CA PRO A 218 14.05 16.32 -7.54
C PRO A 218 12.92 15.37 -7.97
N PHE A 219 11.79 15.50 -7.30
CA PHE A 219 10.58 14.78 -7.67
C PHE A 219 9.97 15.38 -8.93
N LEU A 220 9.49 14.52 -9.81
CA LEU A 220 8.78 14.90 -11.02
C LEU A 220 7.44 15.54 -10.65
N GLU A 221 7.23 16.75 -11.14
CA GLU A 221 5.97 17.47 -11.06
C GLU A 221 5.25 17.34 -12.41
N LEU A 222 3.99 16.91 -12.38
CA LEU A 222 3.15 16.81 -13.57
C LEU A 222 2.01 17.83 -13.49
N SER A 223 1.61 18.40 -14.62
CA SER A 223 0.40 19.21 -14.68
C SER A 223 -0.85 18.36 -14.43
N SER A 224 -1.90 19.01 -13.93
CA SER A 224 -3.23 18.41 -13.73
C SER A 224 -3.71 17.66 -14.97
N ASN A 225 -4.33 16.50 -14.76
CA ASN A 225 -4.92 15.66 -15.81
C ASN A 225 -3.91 15.08 -16.83
N THR A 226 -2.60 15.16 -16.59
CA THR A 226 -1.58 14.54 -17.47
C THR A 226 -1.75 13.02 -17.58
N LEU A 227 -2.05 12.36 -16.46
CA LEU A 227 -2.19 10.90 -16.43
C LEU A 227 -3.63 10.44 -16.65
N PHE A 228 -4.58 11.12 -16.02
CA PHE A 228 -5.99 10.70 -15.99
C PHE A 228 -6.83 11.73 -16.75
N SER A 229 -7.23 11.37 -17.96
CA SER A 229 -8.07 12.19 -18.84
C SER A 229 -9.04 11.28 -19.61
N THR A 230 -10.24 11.77 -19.85
CA THR A 230 -11.22 11.12 -20.75
C THR A 230 -11.06 11.58 -22.21
N GLU A 231 -10.11 12.47 -22.50
CA GLU A 231 -9.85 12.97 -23.85
C GLU A 231 -9.47 11.82 -24.80
N GLY A 232 -10.10 11.78 -25.97
CA GLY A 232 -9.87 10.72 -26.96
C GLY A 232 -10.67 9.42 -26.73
N PHE A 233 -11.51 9.34 -25.70
CA PHE A 233 -12.36 8.17 -25.43
C PHE A 233 -13.85 8.50 -25.57
N SER A 234 -14.59 7.65 -26.29
CA SER A 234 -16.05 7.75 -26.35
C SER A 234 -16.71 7.14 -25.10
N ALA A 235 -18.00 7.43 -24.87
CA ALA A 235 -18.77 6.74 -23.83
C ALA A 235 -18.86 5.22 -24.10
N GLU A 236 -18.90 4.79 -25.36
CA GLU A 236 -18.88 3.36 -25.69
C GLU A 236 -17.56 2.72 -25.24
N ASP A 237 -16.42 3.38 -25.47
CA ASP A 237 -15.11 2.91 -25.02
C ASP A 237 -15.02 2.80 -23.49
N LEU A 238 -15.56 3.79 -22.78
CA LEU A 238 -15.46 3.84 -21.32
C LEU A 238 -16.37 2.84 -20.61
N TYR A 239 -17.52 2.46 -21.20
CA TYR A 239 -18.52 1.61 -20.55
C TYR A 239 -18.56 0.17 -21.11
N SER A 240 -17.75 -0.17 -22.12
CA SER A 240 -17.80 -1.53 -22.68
C SER A 240 -17.13 -2.58 -21.78
N GLN A 241 -17.89 -3.66 -21.51
CA GLN A 241 -17.50 -4.74 -20.62
C GLN A 241 -16.39 -5.63 -21.22
N GLY A 242 -15.68 -6.37 -20.36
CA GLY A 242 -14.64 -7.32 -20.76
C GLY A 242 -13.22 -6.73 -20.79
N ARG A 243 -13.10 -5.41 -20.58
CA ARG A 243 -11.86 -4.71 -20.24
C ARG A 243 -12.12 -3.79 -19.04
N TYR A 244 -11.14 -2.99 -18.64
CA TYR A 244 -11.35 -1.96 -17.62
C TYR A 244 -12.37 -0.93 -18.15
N HIS A 245 -13.43 -0.68 -17.38
CA HIS A 245 -14.57 0.16 -17.77
C HIS A 245 -15.15 0.89 -16.56
N THR A 246 -15.94 1.93 -16.84
CA THR A 246 -16.79 2.66 -15.89
C THR A 246 -18.16 2.00 -15.81
N TRP A 247 -18.78 2.07 -14.64
CA TRP A 247 -20.14 1.58 -14.44
C TRP A 247 -21.21 2.63 -14.52
N ASP A 248 -22.37 2.20 -15.02
CA ASP A 248 -23.60 2.93 -14.75
C ASP A 248 -24.12 2.68 -13.30
N ASN A 249 -25.10 3.48 -12.89
CA ASN A 249 -25.71 3.36 -11.56
C ASN A 249 -26.42 2.00 -11.34
N SER A 250 -26.87 1.32 -12.40
CA SER A 250 -27.55 0.03 -12.37
C SER A 250 -26.57 -1.11 -12.08
N GLU A 251 -25.46 -1.15 -12.82
CA GLU A 251 -24.36 -2.10 -12.63
C GLU A 251 -23.79 -2.00 -11.22
N ARG A 252 -23.53 -0.78 -10.74
CA ARG A 252 -23.07 -0.55 -9.37
C ARG A 252 -24.02 -1.15 -8.33
N ARG A 253 -25.33 -0.90 -8.47
CA ARG A 253 -26.34 -1.47 -7.56
C ARG A 253 -26.32 -2.99 -7.62
N LYS A 254 -26.31 -3.59 -8.82
CA LYS A 254 -26.28 -5.05 -9.00
C LYS A 254 -25.04 -5.68 -8.34
N ALA A 255 -23.86 -5.08 -8.53
CA ALA A 255 -22.62 -5.56 -7.90
C ALA A 255 -22.72 -5.53 -6.37
N ILE A 256 -23.22 -4.42 -5.78
CA ILE A 256 -23.38 -4.29 -4.33
C ILE A 256 -24.43 -5.29 -3.79
N PHE A 257 -25.61 -5.38 -4.42
CA PHE A 257 -26.67 -6.28 -3.97
C PHE A 257 -26.26 -7.76 -4.05
N HIS A 258 -25.44 -8.13 -5.04
CA HIS A 258 -24.92 -9.49 -5.16
C HIS A 258 -24.02 -9.91 -3.99
N MET A 259 -23.33 -8.95 -3.36
CA MET A 259 -22.47 -9.23 -2.21
C MET A 259 -23.25 -9.46 -0.91
N ILE A 260 -24.41 -8.83 -0.73
CA ILE A 260 -25.15 -8.81 0.55
C ILE A 260 -25.41 -10.21 1.13
N PRO A 261 -25.92 -11.21 0.36
CA PRO A 261 -26.15 -12.54 0.92
C PRO A 261 -24.88 -13.19 1.47
N GLU A 262 -23.74 -13.00 0.81
CA GLU A 262 -22.46 -13.52 1.25
C GLU A 262 -21.97 -12.85 2.54
N LEU A 263 -22.22 -11.53 2.69
CA LEU A 263 -21.90 -10.80 3.91
C LEU A 263 -22.76 -11.27 5.10
N ILE A 264 -24.05 -11.55 4.86
CA ILE A 264 -24.97 -12.06 5.88
C ILE A 264 -24.61 -13.51 6.28
N LEU A 265 -24.33 -14.37 5.31
CA LEU A 265 -24.04 -15.79 5.55
C LEU A 265 -22.64 -16.03 6.13
N ASN A 266 -21.68 -15.15 5.82
CA ASN A 266 -20.32 -15.23 6.32
C ASN A 266 -19.89 -13.88 6.91
N PRO A 267 -20.43 -13.49 8.08
CA PRO A 267 -20.20 -12.17 8.67
C PRO A 267 -18.84 -12.06 9.38
N LYS A 268 -18.20 -13.19 9.72
CA LYS A 268 -16.93 -13.23 10.45
C LYS A 268 -15.74 -13.34 9.50
N GLU A 269 -14.68 -12.61 9.84
CA GLU A 269 -13.39 -12.63 9.15
C GLU A 269 -12.29 -13.03 10.13
N VAL A 270 -11.28 -13.71 9.62
CA VAL A 270 -10.04 -13.98 10.33
C VAL A 270 -8.92 -13.44 9.46
N ARG A 271 -8.18 -12.48 10.01
CA ARG A 271 -7.05 -11.82 9.36
C ARG A 271 -5.76 -12.33 9.98
N GLN A 272 -4.82 -12.76 9.16
CA GLN A 272 -3.53 -13.27 9.59
C GLN A 272 -2.44 -12.79 8.65
N VAL A 273 -1.20 -12.79 9.12
CA VAL A 273 -0.04 -12.67 8.25
C VAL A 273 0.25 -14.05 7.67
N LEU A 274 0.34 -14.14 6.35
CA LEU A 274 0.62 -15.35 5.59
C LEU A 274 2.00 -15.24 4.97
N ARG A 275 2.91 -16.15 5.30
CA ARG A 275 4.23 -16.22 4.71
C ARG A 275 4.28 -17.30 3.64
N PHE A 276 4.82 -16.97 2.47
CA PHE A 276 5.17 -17.95 1.44
C PHE A 276 6.68 -18.08 1.35
N SER A 277 7.22 -19.30 1.41
CA SER A 277 8.65 -19.52 1.22
C SER A 277 9.06 -19.19 -0.22
N VAL A 278 10.15 -18.43 -0.39
CA VAL A 278 10.65 -18.08 -1.73
C VAL A 278 10.96 -19.33 -2.57
N PRO A 279 11.69 -20.34 -2.04
CA PRO A 279 11.97 -21.55 -2.80
C PRO A 279 10.69 -22.31 -3.19
N GLY A 280 9.70 -22.37 -2.30
CA GLY A 280 8.43 -23.06 -2.58
C GLY A 280 7.64 -22.39 -3.71
N VAL A 281 7.55 -21.05 -3.68
CA VAL A 281 6.88 -20.28 -4.75
C VAL A 281 7.59 -20.48 -6.09
N GLU A 282 8.93 -20.50 -6.09
CA GLU A 282 9.72 -20.70 -7.30
C GLU A 282 9.54 -22.10 -7.88
N ARG A 283 9.49 -23.13 -7.03
CA ARG A 283 9.17 -24.50 -7.46
C ARG A 283 7.79 -24.58 -8.11
N LEU A 284 6.76 -24.05 -7.45
CA LEU A 284 5.40 -24.03 -8.03
C LEU A 284 5.35 -23.25 -9.33
N ARG A 285 6.07 -22.13 -9.43
CA ARG A 285 6.13 -21.34 -10.67
C ARG A 285 6.61 -22.18 -11.85
N VAL A 286 7.71 -22.92 -11.68
CA VAL A 286 8.27 -23.79 -12.73
C VAL A 286 7.27 -24.89 -13.10
N GLN A 287 6.74 -25.60 -12.11
CA GLN A 287 5.74 -26.67 -12.34
C GLN A 287 4.47 -26.15 -13.04
N TRP A 288 4.00 -24.97 -12.65
CA TRP A 288 2.79 -24.38 -13.22
C TRP A 288 3.05 -23.82 -14.62
N ASP A 289 4.24 -23.27 -14.89
CA ASP A 289 4.66 -22.89 -16.24
C ASP A 289 4.61 -24.09 -17.19
N GLU A 290 5.08 -25.27 -16.76
CA GLU A 290 4.99 -26.51 -17.55
C GLU A 290 3.54 -26.93 -17.82
N LYS A 291 2.69 -26.94 -16.77
CA LYS A 291 1.25 -27.25 -16.90
C LYS A 291 0.56 -26.28 -17.85
N ILE A 292 0.90 -24.99 -17.78
CA ILE A 292 0.35 -23.95 -18.66
C ILE A 292 0.79 -24.19 -20.10
N LYS A 293 2.08 -24.43 -20.36
CA LYS A 293 2.58 -24.72 -21.71
C LYS A 293 1.91 -25.95 -22.31
N HIS A 294 1.70 -26.99 -21.52
CA HIS A 294 1.01 -28.19 -21.96
C HIS A 294 -0.47 -27.91 -22.31
N LYS A 295 -1.18 -27.11 -21.50
CA LYS A 295 -2.62 -26.85 -21.69
C LYS A 295 -2.92 -25.78 -22.74
N TYR A 296 -2.14 -24.70 -22.78
CA TYR A 296 -2.43 -23.49 -23.56
C TYR A 296 -1.42 -23.25 -24.69
N GLY A 297 -0.38 -24.07 -24.81
CA GLY A 297 0.64 -23.98 -25.86
C GLY A 297 1.97 -23.39 -25.38
N ALA A 298 3.06 -23.70 -26.10
CA ALA A 298 4.42 -23.35 -25.74
C ALA A 298 4.68 -21.82 -25.66
N ASP A 299 3.91 -21.03 -26.43
CA ASP A 299 4.02 -19.56 -26.49
C ASP A 299 3.28 -18.86 -25.33
N SER A 300 2.74 -19.62 -24.38
CA SER A 300 2.09 -19.07 -23.19
C SER A 300 3.04 -18.20 -22.37
N LEU A 301 2.51 -17.07 -21.87
CA LEU A 301 3.28 -16.13 -21.07
C LEU A 301 3.85 -16.79 -19.81
N PRO A 302 5.15 -16.63 -19.52
CA PRO A 302 5.76 -17.20 -18.32
C PRO A 302 5.21 -16.53 -17.06
N LEU A 303 4.95 -17.32 -16.03
CA LEU A 303 4.48 -16.85 -14.74
C LEU A 303 5.54 -16.03 -14.01
N SER A 304 5.08 -15.24 -13.06
CA SER A 304 5.91 -14.53 -12.07
C SER A 304 5.63 -15.07 -10.66
N ASN A 305 6.54 -14.85 -9.72
CA ASN A 305 6.26 -15.22 -8.32
C ASN A 305 5.00 -14.49 -7.79
N GLY A 306 4.78 -13.25 -8.20
CA GLY A 306 3.58 -12.49 -7.83
C GLY A 306 2.28 -13.10 -8.37
N SER A 307 2.29 -13.65 -9.59
CA SER A 307 1.11 -14.33 -10.16
C SER A 307 0.80 -15.64 -9.45
N VAL A 308 1.83 -16.40 -9.07
CA VAL A 308 1.68 -17.63 -8.28
C VAL A 308 1.08 -17.31 -6.91
N ILE A 309 1.64 -16.33 -6.19
CA ILE A 309 1.15 -15.94 -4.86
C ILE A 309 -0.29 -15.41 -4.93
N SER A 310 -0.62 -14.57 -5.92
CA SER A 310 -1.97 -14.03 -6.07
C SER A 310 -3.00 -15.14 -6.34
N ALA A 311 -2.65 -16.10 -7.20
CA ALA A 311 -3.47 -17.28 -7.46
C ALA A 311 -3.66 -18.14 -6.22
N LEU A 312 -2.59 -18.37 -5.45
CA LEU A 312 -2.66 -19.10 -4.18
C LEU A 312 -3.57 -18.39 -3.17
N ILE A 313 -3.43 -17.09 -2.96
CA ILE A 313 -4.28 -16.32 -2.03
C ILE A 313 -5.77 -16.49 -2.40
N ILE A 314 -6.12 -16.32 -3.68
CA ILE A 314 -7.50 -16.51 -4.15
C ILE A 314 -7.96 -17.96 -3.97
N LYS A 315 -7.14 -18.93 -4.38
CA LYS A 315 -7.43 -20.36 -4.23
C LYS A 315 -7.71 -20.72 -2.78
N LEU A 316 -6.85 -20.28 -1.85
CA LEU A 316 -6.95 -20.58 -0.42
C LEU A 316 -8.18 -19.91 0.22
N SER A 317 -8.49 -18.66 -0.14
CA SER A 317 -9.71 -17.97 0.31
C SER A 317 -11.00 -18.71 -0.09
N HIS A 318 -10.98 -19.43 -1.20
CA HIS A 318 -12.14 -20.13 -1.76
C HIS A 318 -12.07 -21.66 -1.68
N TYR A 319 -11.03 -22.24 -1.09
CA TYR A 319 -10.78 -23.70 -1.08
C TYR A 319 -11.89 -24.52 -0.38
N HIS A 320 -12.60 -23.91 0.56
CA HIS A 320 -13.73 -24.54 1.24
C HIS A 320 -14.95 -24.77 0.32
N ARG A 321 -15.01 -24.11 -0.84
CA ARG A 321 -16.17 -24.15 -1.73
C ARG A 321 -16.10 -25.32 -2.70
N LYS A 322 -17.16 -26.13 -2.71
CA LYS A 322 -17.37 -27.19 -3.72
C LYS A 322 -17.80 -26.60 -5.06
N THR A 323 -18.72 -25.63 -5.03
CA THR A 323 -19.11 -24.88 -6.23
C THR A 323 -18.17 -23.69 -6.42
N PRO A 324 -17.45 -23.58 -7.54
CA PRO A 324 -16.59 -22.44 -7.81
C PRO A 324 -17.36 -21.12 -7.74
N LYS A 325 -16.74 -20.12 -7.12
CA LYS A 325 -17.30 -18.78 -6.99
C LYS A 325 -16.78 -17.89 -8.14
N PRO A 326 -17.65 -17.19 -8.88
CA PRO A 326 -17.21 -16.20 -9.86
C PRO A 326 -16.62 -14.98 -9.13
N LEU A 327 -15.42 -14.57 -9.53
CA LEU A 327 -14.68 -13.45 -8.98
C LEU A 327 -14.27 -12.48 -10.07
N THR A 328 -14.24 -11.21 -9.71
CA THR A 328 -13.47 -10.20 -10.41
C THR A 328 -12.15 -10.04 -9.69
N HIS A 329 -11.07 -10.50 -10.32
CA HIS A 329 -9.71 -10.28 -9.86
C HIS A 329 -9.20 -8.96 -10.43
N THR A 330 -8.82 -8.04 -9.55
CA THR A 330 -8.24 -6.75 -9.93
C THR A 330 -6.86 -6.62 -9.33
N TYR A 331 -5.89 -6.13 -10.10
CA TYR A 331 -4.52 -5.96 -9.62
C TYR A 331 -3.94 -4.60 -9.98
N SER A 332 -3.34 -3.93 -8.99
CA SER A 332 -2.69 -2.64 -9.20
C SER A 332 -1.39 -2.77 -9.99
N VAL A 333 -1.25 -1.98 -11.05
CA VAL A 333 -0.11 -1.95 -11.95
C VAL A 333 0.54 -0.58 -11.90
N ASN A 334 1.84 -0.52 -11.63
CA ASN A 334 2.59 0.74 -11.56
C ASN A 334 2.83 1.33 -12.96
N LEU A 335 2.44 2.59 -13.17
CA LEU A 335 2.65 3.33 -14.42
C LEU A 335 4.07 3.90 -14.58
N ARG A 336 4.83 4.04 -13.47
CA ARG A 336 6.21 4.57 -13.54
C ARG A 336 7.11 3.65 -14.35
N GLY A 337 7.85 4.24 -15.28
CA GLY A 337 8.69 3.56 -16.26
C GLY A 337 7.92 2.92 -17.42
N ARG A 338 6.61 3.19 -17.54
CA ARG A 338 5.74 2.62 -18.58
C ARG A 338 4.96 3.69 -19.34
N HIS A 339 4.49 4.71 -18.64
CA HIS A 339 3.87 5.87 -19.26
C HIS A 339 4.93 6.89 -19.71
N PRO A 340 4.82 7.50 -20.90
CA PRO A 340 5.81 8.49 -21.39
C PRO A 340 6.05 9.67 -20.44
N ALA A 341 5.01 10.11 -19.73
CA ALA A 341 5.11 11.18 -18.73
C ALA A 341 5.72 10.73 -17.39
N LEU A 342 6.05 9.45 -17.19
CA LEU A 342 6.56 8.90 -15.94
C LEU A 342 7.84 8.10 -16.20
N PRO A 343 8.98 8.75 -16.47
CA PRO A 343 10.25 8.05 -16.69
C PRO A 343 10.67 7.25 -15.45
N SER A 344 11.37 6.13 -15.64
CA SER A 344 11.76 5.21 -14.55
C SER A 344 12.86 5.76 -13.63
N ASN A 345 13.62 6.75 -14.08
CA ASN A 345 14.80 7.28 -13.41
C ASN A 345 14.58 8.60 -12.66
N ILE A 346 13.35 9.14 -12.68
CA ILE A 346 12.96 10.34 -11.93
C ILE A 346 11.89 9.93 -10.92
N PRO A 347 12.06 10.23 -9.61
CA PRO A 347 11.06 9.87 -8.61
C PRO A 347 9.77 10.67 -8.85
N TYR A 348 8.62 9.98 -8.83
CA TYR A 348 7.30 10.60 -8.87
C TYR A 348 6.56 10.27 -7.58
N LEU A 349 6.14 11.30 -6.83
CA LEU A 349 5.58 11.16 -5.48
C LEU A 349 4.18 10.53 -5.50
N HIS A 350 3.38 10.96 -6.47
CA HIS A 350 1.93 10.80 -6.44
C HIS A 350 1.46 9.43 -6.93
N ASN A 351 0.18 9.11 -6.74
CA ASN A 351 -0.38 7.83 -7.14
C ASN A 351 -0.33 7.67 -8.67
N ALA A 352 0.34 6.63 -9.17
CA ALA A 352 0.48 6.35 -10.60
C ALA A 352 0.19 4.87 -10.87
N LEU A 353 -1.09 4.50 -10.78
CA LEU A 353 -1.57 3.14 -10.90
C LEU A 353 -2.60 3.01 -12.04
N THR A 354 -2.48 1.91 -12.79
CA THR A 354 -3.51 1.33 -13.65
C THR A 354 -3.92 -0.03 -13.09
N TYR A 355 -4.92 -0.70 -13.66
CA TYR A 355 -5.43 -1.97 -13.13
C TYR A 355 -5.51 -3.06 -14.19
N ALA A 356 -4.96 -4.22 -13.86
CA ALA A 356 -5.23 -5.45 -14.58
C ALA A 356 -6.54 -6.06 -14.10
N TYR A 357 -7.30 -6.64 -15.03
CA TYR A 357 -8.64 -7.14 -14.79
C TYR A 357 -8.82 -8.56 -15.33
N ALA A 358 -9.32 -9.48 -14.51
CA ALA A 358 -9.69 -10.83 -14.93
C ALA A 358 -10.97 -11.31 -14.25
N ARG A 359 -11.91 -11.86 -15.03
CA ARG A 359 -12.99 -12.68 -14.48
C ARG A 359 -12.48 -14.11 -14.32
N VAL A 360 -12.55 -14.63 -13.10
CA VAL A 360 -12.08 -15.98 -12.78
C VAL A 360 -13.11 -16.71 -11.93
N HIS A 361 -12.99 -18.03 -11.84
CA HIS A 361 -13.75 -18.83 -10.88
C HIS A 361 -12.79 -19.41 -9.86
N ALA A 362 -13.13 -19.39 -8.57
CA ALA A 362 -12.29 -19.97 -7.54
C ALA A 362 -13.09 -20.94 -6.66
N GLY A 363 -12.54 -22.13 -6.45
CA GLY A 363 -13.12 -23.18 -5.63
C GLY A 363 -12.13 -24.34 -5.46
N ARG A 364 -12.56 -25.37 -4.74
CA ARG A 364 -11.73 -26.56 -4.47
C ARG A 364 -11.22 -27.22 -5.75
N ASP A 365 -12.06 -27.32 -6.77
CA ASP A 365 -11.76 -28.10 -7.98
C ASP A 365 -11.24 -27.25 -9.14
N VAL A 366 -11.04 -25.94 -8.94
CA VAL A 366 -10.40 -25.07 -9.95
C VAL A 366 -8.88 -25.08 -9.78
N PRO A 367 -8.09 -25.55 -10.74
CA PRO A 367 -6.63 -25.65 -10.57
C PRO A 367 -5.97 -24.28 -10.35
N ALA A 368 -5.07 -24.18 -9.37
CA ALA A 368 -4.45 -22.91 -9.01
C ALA A 368 -3.58 -22.33 -10.16
N PHE A 369 -2.97 -23.18 -10.98
CA PHE A 369 -2.19 -22.73 -12.14
C PHE A 369 -3.03 -21.97 -13.19
N GLU A 370 -4.33 -22.29 -13.31
CA GLU A 370 -5.23 -21.59 -14.25
C GLU A 370 -5.58 -20.19 -13.76
N LEU A 371 -5.72 -20.02 -12.44
CA LEU A 371 -5.83 -18.71 -11.82
C LEU A 371 -4.56 -17.87 -12.07
N ALA A 372 -3.38 -18.49 -11.91
CA ALA A 372 -2.10 -17.83 -12.15
C ALA A 372 -1.92 -17.42 -13.61
N HIS A 373 -2.31 -18.30 -14.55
CA HIS A 373 -2.30 -18.01 -15.98
C HIS A 373 -3.24 -16.86 -16.33
N SER A 374 -4.51 -16.93 -15.90
CA SER A 374 -5.51 -15.88 -16.14
C SER A 374 -5.02 -14.52 -15.66
N TYR A 375 -4.42 -14.50 -14.46
CA TYR A 375 -3.82 -13.31 -13.90
C TYR A 375 -2.64 -12.80 -14.74
N ARG A 376 -1.71 -13.68 -15.14
CA ARG A 376 -0.53 -13.29 -15.92
C ARG A 376 -0.91 -12.70 -17.27
N THR A 377 -1.91 -13.29 -17.93
CA THR A 377 -2.48 -12.79 -19.17
C THR A 377 -3.12 -11.42 -19.00
N ALA A 378 -3.96 -11.24 -17.96
CA ALA A 378 -4.56 -9.93 -17.66
C ALA A 378 -3.53 -8.85 -17.34
N LEU A 379 -2.49 -9.19 -16.57
CA LEU A 379 -1.40 -8.28 -16.26
C LEU A 379 -0.64 -7.86 -17.52
N SER A 380 -0.36 -8.79 -18.43
CA SER A 380 0.33 -8.47 -19.68
C SER A 380 -0.49 -7.54 -20.59
N ARG A 381 -1.81 -7.73 -20.65
CA ARG A 381 -2.72 -6.87 -21.42
C ARG A 381 -2.76 -5.45 -20.87
N ALA A 382 -2.89 -5.31 -19.55
CA ALA A 382 -2.91 -4.03 -18.86
C ALA A 382 -1.62 -3.20 -18.97
N LEU A 383 -0.55 -3.78 -19.55
CA LEU A 383 0.71 -3.08 -19.84
C LEU A 383 0.79 -2.55 -21.28
N SER A 384 -0.20 -2.86 -22.13
CA SER A 384 -0.29 -2.25 -23.45
C SER A 384 -0.67 -0.77 -23.34
N GLU A 385 -0.20 0.06 -24.27
CA GLU A 385 -0.52 1.49 -24.30
C GLU A 385 -2.03 1.73 -24.36
N GLU A 386 -2.74 0.94 -25.17
CA GLU A 386 -4.20 0.99 -25.32
C GLU A 386 -4.93 0.72 -24.00
N ASP A 387 -4.64 -0.39 -23.32
CA ASP A 387 -5.33 -0.72 -22.06
C ASP A 387 -4.90 0.18 -20.90
N MET A 388 -3.65 0.67 -20.89
CA MET A 388 -3.22 1.68 -19.92
C MET A 388 -4.01 2.97 -20.10
N ALA A 389 -4.09 3.50 -21.34
CA ALA A 389 -4.85 4.70 -21.65
C ALA A 389 -6.33 4.55 -21.30
N ARG A 390 -6.95 3.43 -21.69
CA ARG A 390 -8.34 3.10 -21.34
C ARG A 390 -8.55 3.07 -19.83
N SER A 391 -7.66 2.42 -19.08
CA SER A 391 -7.81 2.31 -17.64
C SER A 391 -7.69 3.66 -16.93
N MET A 392 -6.79 4.52 -17.40
CA MET A 392 -6.67 5.88 -16.88
C MET A 392 -7.92 6.72 -17.22
N ALA A 393 -8.45 6.61 -18.44
CA ALA A 393 -9.64 7.32 -18.86
C ALA A 393 -10.90 6.91 -18.09
N ALA A 394 -11.12 5.61 -17.90
CA ALA A 394 -12.23 5.13 -17.06
C ALA A 394 -12.04 5.50 -15.58
N SER A 395 -10.80 5.64 -15.09
CA SER A 395 -10.55 6.14 -13.74
C SER A 395 -10.89 7.64 -13.61
N ALA A 396 -10.59 8.44 -14.63
CA ALA A 396 -11.02 9.84 -14.70
C ALA A 396 -12.55 9.97 -14.75
N GLU A 397 -13.22 9.10 -15.51
CA GLU A 397 -14.69 9.06 -15.57
C GLU A 397 -15.32 8.65 -14.23
N HIS A 398 -14.75 7.67 -13.52
CA HIS A 398 -15.19 7.31 -12.18
C HIS A 398 -15.15 8.50 -11.23
N GLU A 399 -14.09 9.31 -11.29
CA GLU A 399 -13.99 10.52 -10.50
C GLU A 399 -15.04 11.56 -10.89
N ARG A 400 -15.22 11.82 -12.20
CA ARG A 400 -16.23 12.75 -12.71
C ARG A 400 -17.64 12.37 -12.25
N CYS A 401 -17.93 11.08 -12.17
CA CYS A 401 -19.23 10.54 -11.73
C CYS A 401 -19.32 10.30 -10.22
N ASN A 402 -18.30 10.64 -9.43
CA ASN A 402 -18.22 10.39 -7.98
C ASN A 402 -18.49 8.91 -7.63
N LEU A 403 -17.91 8.00 -8.40
CA LEU A 403 -18.05 6.56 -8.24
C LEU A 403 -16.92 6.02 -7.36
N ASN A 404 -17.30 5.27 -6.32
CA ASN A 404 -16.34 4.49 -5.55
C ASN A 404 -15.76 3.37 -6.42
N THR A 405 -14.46 3.17 -6.34
CA THR A 405 -13.71 2.09 -6.99
C THR A 405 -13.97 0.76 -6.27
N VAL A 406 -15.20 0.26 -6.32
CA VAL A 406 -15.32 -1.19 -6.36
C VAL A 406 -14.93 -1.56 -7.79
N HIS A 407 -14.07 -2.54 -7.98
CA HIS A 407 -13.79 -3.10 -9.31
C HIS A 407 -14.32 -4.52 -9.26
N CYS A 408 -15.63 -4.65 -9.46
CA CYS A 408 -16.35 -5.92 -9.39
C CYS A 408 -17.52 -5.91 -10.36
N ASP A 409 -17.51 -6.80 -11.33
CA ASP A 409 -18.61 -6.86 -12.28
C ASP A 409 -19.89 -7.37 -11.61
N PRO A 410 -21.06 -7.00 -12.14
CA PRO A 410 -22.32 -7.59 -11.70
C PRO A 410 -22.27 -9.12 -11.72
N GLY A 411 -22.61 -9.75 -10.59
CA GLY A 411 -22.64 -11.21 -10.47
C GLY A 411 -21.31 -11.89 -10.11
N THR A 412 -20.25 -11.12 -9.84
CA THR A 412 -18.98 -11.63 -9.31
C THR A 412 -18.71 -11.11 -7.90
N PHE A 413 -17.65 -11.60 -7.27
CA PHE A 413 -17.12 -11.05 -6.01
C PHE A 413 -15.77 -10.39 -6.22
N PRO A 414 -15.46 -9.28 -5.51
CA PRO A 414 -14.18 -8.62 -5.64
C PRO A 414 -13.06 -9.48 -5.04
N ALA A 415 -11.94 -9.53 -5.75
CA ALA A 415 -10.68 -10.09 -5.30
C ALA A 415 -9.56 -9.12 -5.70
N ALA A 416 -9.38 -8.06 -4.92
CA ALA A 416 -8.37 -7.05 -5.15
C ALA A 416 -7.01 -7.53 -4.62
N MET A 417 -5.98 -7.35 -5.42
CA MET A 417 -4.61 -7.73 -5.10
C MET A 417 -3.67 -6.55 -5.35
N THR A 418 -2.76 -6.32 -4.41
CA THR A 418 -1.68 -5.34 -4.57
C THR A 418 -0.38 -5.93 -4.06
N ASN A 419 0.73 -5.49 -4.64
CA ASN A 419 2.04 -6.03 -4.37
C ASN A 419 3.05 -4.91 -4.21
N TRP A 420 3.57 -4.78 -3.00
CA TRP A 420 4.45 -3.70 -2.61
C TRP A 420 5.93 -4.10 -2.67
N THR A 421 6.23 -5.35 -3.02
CA THR A 421 7.61 -5.88 -3.01
C THR A 421 8.59 -5.08 -3.87
N SER A 422 8.13 -4.46 -4.95
CA SER A 422 8.99 -3.62 -5.80
C SER A 422 9.33 -2.28 -5.16
N ALA A 423 8.45 -1.74 -4.31
CA ALA A 423 8.62 -0.43 -3.68
C ALA A 423 9.85 -0.44 -2.77
N TRP A 424 10.05 -1.52 -2.02
CA TRP A 424 11.07 -1.61 -0.97
C TRP A 424 12.47 -1.99 -1.47
N ARG A 425 12.65 -2.25 -2.78
CA ARG A 425 13.95 -2.61 -3.34
C ARG A 425 14.98 -1.51 -3.14
N GLY A 426 16.17 -1.88 -2.66
CA GLY A 426 17.28 -0.96 -2.43
C GLY A 426 17.07 -0.01 -1.25
N LEU A 427 16.11 -0.28 -0.37
CA LEU A 427 16.05 0.41 0.93
C LEU A 427 17.15 -0.14 1.83
N ASP A 428 17.99 0.77 2.33
CA ASP A 428 19.10 0.47 3.21
C ASP A 428 19.20 1.52 4.32
N PHE A 429 18.97 1.07 5.55
CA PHE A 429 19.01 1.89 6.75
C PHE A 429 20.39 1.95 7.41
N THR A 430 21.42 1.29 6.85
CA THR A 430 22.75 1.17 7.50
C THR A 430 23.42 2.51 7.75
N SER A 431 23.24 3.47 6.83
CA SER A 431 23.72 4.85 6.99
C SER A 431 23.14 5.59 8.20
N ALA A 432 22.00 5.11 8.71
CA ALA A 432 21.36 5.63 9.90
C ALA A 432 21.57 4.73 11.13
N ALA A 433 22.48 3.75 11.07
CA ALA A 433 22.79 2.92 12.23
C ALA A 433 23.43 3.77 13.35
N ALA A 434 22.97 3.58 14.58
CA ALA A 434 23.59 4.20 15.73
C ALA A 434 25.01 3.64 15.91
N THR A 435 26.00 4.52 16.09
CA THR A 435 27.32 4.10 16.54
C THR A 435 27.17 3.50 17.93
N THR A 436 27.51 2.23 18.09
CA THR A 436 27.70 1.66 19.42
C THR A 436 28.77 2.49 20.10
N ASN A 437 28.41 3.21 21.18
CA ASN A 437 29.34 3.95 22.03
C ASN A 437 30.49 3.00 22.41
N GLY A 438 31.63 3.11 21.72
CA GLY A 438 32.70 2.13 21.82
C GLY A 438 33.83 2.24 20.81
N GLU A 439 33.60 2.70 19.58
CA GLU A 439 34.70 2.90 18.60
C GLU A 439 34.41 4.07 17.66
N GLU A 440 35.17 5.16 17.82
CA GLU A 440 35.27 6.24 16.84
C GLU A 440 35.75 5.67 15.50
N LEU A 441 34.84 5.51 14.55
CA LEU A 441 35.21 5.33 13.15
C LEU A 441 35.85 6.64 12.66
N LYS A 442 37.18 6.65 12.63
CA LYS A 442 37.99 7.64 11.92
C LYS A 442 37.59 7.66 10.44
N LEU A 443 36.66 8.55 10.09
CA LEU A 443 36.34 8.86 8.70
C LEU A 443 37.46 9.76 8.15
N ASN A 444 38.34 9.21 7.32
CA ASN A 444 39.22 10.01 6.45
C ASN A 444 39.75 9.18 5.26
N ARG A 445 39.08 9.26 4.11
CA ARG A 445 39.62 9.78 2.83
C ARG A 445 38.75 9.37 1.62
N PRO A 446 38.67 10.22 0.58
CA PRO A 446 37.89 9.95 -0.62
C PRO A 446 38.64 8.97 -1.55
N VAL A 447 37.95 7.93 -2.01
CA VAL A 447 38.47 7.02 -3.05
C VAL A 447 38.14 7.61 -4.42
N LYS A 448 39.19 7.91 -5.19
CA LYS A 448 39.11 8.21 -6.62
C LYS A 448 38.74 6.93 -7.38
N SER A 449 37.86 7.09 -8.35
CA SER A 449 37.48 6.10 -9.35
C SER A 449 38.63 5.79 -10.32
N SER A 450 38.99 4.52 -10.48
CA SER A 450 39.39 3.93 -11.77
C SER A 450 39.62 2.42 -11.68
N GLU A 451 39.01 1.73 -12.66
CA GLU A 451 39.48 0.52 -13.35
C GLU A 451 39.20 -0.89 -12.79
N VAL A 452 38.99 -1.76 -13.78
CA VAL A 452 38.41 -3.10 -13.79
C VAL A 452 39.55 -4.08 -14.09
N GLU A 453 39.75 -5.13 -13.28
CA GLU A 453 39.82 -6.55 -13.72
C GLU A 453 40.21 -7.55 -12.59
N LYS A 454 39.40 -8.62 -12.53
CA LYS A 454 39.63 -10.08 -12.29
C LYS A 454 40.57 -10.67 -11.22
N ASP A 455 39.93 -11.65 -10.56
CA ASP A 455 40.36 -12.98 -10.08
C ASP A 455 41.10 -13.19 -8.74
N SER A 456 40.31 -13.79 -7.83
CA SER A 456 40.58 -14.89 -6.89
C SER A 456 41.84 -14.87 -6.00
N HIS A 457 41.61 -14.75 -4.68
CA HIS A 457 41.92 -15.83 -3.74
C HIS A 457 41.27 -15.59 -2.36
N LEU A 458 40.64 -16.64 -1.85
CA LEU A 458 39.99 -16.76 -0.54
C LEU A 458 40.98 -16.55 0.61
N THR A 459 40.67 -15.61 1.51
CA THR A 459 41.00 -15.73 2.94
C THR A 459 39.77 -15.36 3.76
N ARG A 460 39.52 -16.20 4.78
CA ARG A 460 38.32 -16.29 5.62
C ARG A 460 38.56 -15.49 6.89
N ASP A 461 37.87 -14.36 7.06
CA ASP A 461 37.29 -13.85 8.32
C ASP A 461 36.86 -12.38 8.14
N ASP A 462 35.65 -12.13 7.64
CA ASP A 462 34.87 -10.91 7.97
C ASP A 462 33.36 -11.02 7.61
N THR A 463 32.78 -12.21 7.69
CA THR A 463 31.41 -12.49 7.18
C THR A 463 30.27 -11.85 7.99
N SER A 464 30.53 -11.23 9.14
CA SER A 464 29.47 -10.70 10.02
C SER A 464 29.07 -9.24 9.76
N LYS A 465 29.90 -8.48 9.04
CA LYS A 465 29.60 -7.08 8.67
C LYS A 465 28.90 -7.00 7.32
N ASP A 466 29.26 -7.87 6.37
CA ASP A 466 28.71 -7.88 5.02
C ASP A 466 27.30 -8.49 4.93
N GLU A 467 26.95 -9.43 5.83
CA GLU A 467 25.57 -9.96 5.89
C GLU A 467 24.55 -8.95 6.43
N ARG A 468 24.99 -7.97 7.23
CA ARG A 468 24.12 -6.91 7.77
C ARG A 468 23.71 -5.87 6.73
N SER A 469 24.52 -5.65 5.68
CA SER A 469 24.29 -4.59 4.69
C SER A 469 23.30 -4.98 3.59
N ASN A 470 23.00 -6.27 3.43
CA ASN A 470 22.30 -6.78 2.24
C ASN A 470 20.88 -7.31 2.49
N GLN A 471 20.37 -7.24 3.72
CA GLN A 471 19.01 -7.66 4.03
C GLN A 471 18.02 -6.50 3.85
N LEU A 472 17.17 -6.61 2.83
CA LEU A 472 16.02 -5.71 2.66
C LEU A 472 15.18 -5.69 3.95
N PRO A 473 14.75 -4.51 4.43
CA PRO A 473 13.94 -4.43 5.63
C PRO A 473 12.66 -5.26 5.46
N LEU A 474 12.26 -5.94 6.53
CA LEU A 474 10.92 -6.52 6.61
C LEU A 474 9.93 -5.36 6.75
N VAL A 475 8.98 -5.26 5.81
CA VAL A 475 7.97 -4.20 5.78
C VAL A 475 6.60 -4.81 5.96
N LEU A 476 5.95 -4.47 7.06
CA LEU A 476 4.57 -4.85 7.36
C LEU A 476 3.70 -3.61 7.37
N GLY A 477 2.39 -3.78 7.25
CA GLY A 477 1.46 -2.66 7.30
C GLY A 477 0.24 -2.89 6.44
N HIS A 478 -0.49 -1.81 6.21
CA HIS A 478 -1.73 -1.84 5.44
C HIS A 478 -2.14 -0.44 5.00
N SER A 479 -2.88 -0.39 3.91
CA SER A 479 -3.47 0.83 3.39
C SER A 479 -4.87 0.52 2.89
N LEU A 480 -5.83 0.70 3.78
CA LEU A 480 -7.23 0.32 3.56
C LEU A 480 -8.15 1.19 4.43
N GLU A 481 -9.39 1.33 4.00
CA GLU A 481 -10.44 1.98 4.80
C GLU A 481 -10.79 1.14 6.03
N ARG A 482 -10.90 1.80 7.18
CA ARG A 482 -11.25 1.20 8.46
C ARG A 482 -12.75 1.29 8.67
N GLY A 483 -13.40 0.14 8.78
CA GLY A 483 -14.78 0.10 9.26
C GLY A 483 -15.45 -1.25 9.10
N PRO A 484 -16.53 -1.49 9.88
CA PRO A 484 -17.28 -2.74 9.82
C PRO A 484 -17.99 -2.97 8.48
N ARG A 485 -18.05 -1.95 7.61
CA ARG A 485 -18.69 -2.00 6.30
C ARG A 485 -17.72 -2.33 5.15
N THR A 486 -16.43 -2.49 5.44
CA THR A 486 -15.39 -2.74 4.45
C THR A 486 -14.71 -4.08 4.77
N PRO A 487 -15.27 -5.21 4.30
CA PRO A 487 -14.74 -6.54 4.59
C PRO A 487 -13.34 -6.69 4.01
N THR A 488 -12.36 -7.09 4.81
CA THR A 488 -10.98 -7.18 4.33
C THR A 488 -10.72 -8.44 3.52
N ARG A 489 -11.62 -9.44 3.54
CA ARG A 489 -11.48 -10.68 2.74
C ARG A 489 -11.50 -10.50 1.22
N PHE A 490 -11.87 -9.32 0.73
CA PHE A 490 -11.89 -9.00 -0.69
C PHE A 490 -10.64 -8.28 -1.19
N SER A 491 -9.69 -8.01 -0.29
CA SER A 491 -8.43 -7.37 -0.63
C SER A 491 -7.28 -8.10 0.03
N SER A 492 -6.18 -8.27 -0.67
CA SER A 492 -4.96 -8.83 -0.08
C SER A 492 -3.73 -8.12 -0.61
N VAL A 493 -2.71 -8.08 0.25
CA VAL A 493 -1.49 -7.30 0.02
C VAL A 493 -0.32 -8.24 0.14
N ILE A 494 0.53 -8.29 -0.90
CA ILE A 494 1.89 -8.84 -0.77
C ILE A 494 2.76 -7.68 -0.25
N MET A 495 2.97 -7.63 1.06
CA MET A 495 3.59 -6.50 1.75
C MET A 495 5.08 -6.39 1.43
N CYS A 496 5.84 -7.48 1.51
CA CYS A 496 7.27 -7.45 1.19
C CYS A 496 7.83 -8.83 0.83
N LYS A 497 9.07 -8.83 0.30
CA LYS A 497 9.92 -10.01 0.15
C LYS A 497 11.15 -9.76 1.02
N SER A 498 11.25 -10.46 2.14
CA SER A 498 12.39 -10.34 3.08
C SER A 498 12.51 -11.63 3.89
N GLU A 499 13.70 -11.87 4.43
CA GLU A 499 14.00 -13.05 5.27
C GLU A 499 13.61 -14.38 4.58
N GLY A 500 13.88 -14.50 3.27
CA GLY A 500 13.61 -15.73 2.51
C GLY A 500 12.13 -16.02 2.23
N ALA A 501 11.22 -15.10 2.53
CA ALA A 501 9.78 -15.27 2.36
C ALA A 501 9.09 -14.05 1.72
N TYR A 502 7.91 -14.29 1.16
CA TYR A 502 6.93 -13.25 0.84
C TYR A 502 5.93 -13.12 1.99
N TRP A 503 5.75 -11.90 2.48
CA TRP A 503 4.88 -11.59 3.61
C TRP A 503 3.60 -10.98 3.09
N CYS A 504 2.47 -11.63 3.37
CA CYS A 504 1.17 -11.25 2.84
C CYS A 504 0.17 -10.96 3.96
N ASP A 505 -0.64 -9.91 3.79
CA ASP A 505 -1.81 -9.67 4.62
C ASP A 505 -2.97 -10.45 4.03
N PHE A 506 -3.43 -11.48 4.75
CA PHE A 506 -4.44 -12.42 4.30
C PHE A 506 -5.67 -12.34 5.20
N THR A 507 -6.85 -12.19 4.59
CA THR A 507 -8.12 -12.30 5.31
C THR A 507 -8.98 -13.38 4.66
N GLY A 508 -9.49 -14.30 5.47
CA GLY A 508 -10.46 -15.29 5.04
C GLY A 508 -11.65 -15.38 6.00
N THR A 509 -12.58 -16.27 5.70
CA THR A 509 -13.65 -16.66 6.63
C THR A 509 -13.13 -17.77 7.56
N PRO A 510 -13.73 -17.99 8.74
CA PRO A 510 -13.39 -19.15 9.58
C PRO A 510 -13.45 -20.48 8.82
N LYS A 511 -14.41 -20.62 7.88
CA LYS A 511 -14.54 -21.80 7.02
C LYS A 511 -13.37 -21.97 6.05
N SER A 512 -12.92 -20.88 5.42
CA SER A 512 -11.77 -20.94 4.50
C SER A 512 -10.50 -21.30 5.24
N LEU A 513 -10.22 -20.66 6.38
CA LEU A 513 -9.02 -20.98 7.18
C LEU A 513 -9.03 -22.42 7.68
N ALA A 514 -10.18 -22.93 8.17
CA ALA A 514 -10.29 -24.32 8.60
C ALA A 514 -10.01 -25.30 7.45
N ALA A 515 -10.51 -25.01 6.25
CA ALA A 515 -10.26 -25.83 5.06
C ALA A 515 -8.78 -25.80 4.64
N VAL A 516 -8.14 -24.63 4.68
CA VAL A 516 -6.70 -24.49 4.37
C VAL A 516 -5.83 -25.21 5.39
N ARG A 517 -6.14 -25.11 6.68
CA ARG A 517 -5.42 -25.86 7.73
C ARG A 517 -5.55 -27.38 7.55
N LYS A 518 -6.71 -27.85 7.07
CA LYS A 518 -6.89 -29.27 6.73
C LYS A 518 -6.07 -29.66 5.50
N LEU A 519 -6.05 -28.82 4.47
CA LEU A 519 -5.24 -29.04 3.27
C LEU A 519 -3.75 -29.16 3.62
N LEU A 520 -3.21 -28.23 4.42
CA LEU A 520 -1.79 -28.21 4.79
C LEU A 520 -1.31 -29.47 5.52
N LYS A 521 -2.21 -30.17 6.24
CA LYS A 521 -1.87 -31.44 6.90
C LYS A 521 -1.64 -32.59 5.91
N HIS A 522 -2.19 -32.50 4.71
CA HIS A 522 -2.13 -33.55 3.70
C HIS A 522 -1.30 -33.16 2.47
N ASP A 523 -1.20 -31.87 2.19
CA ASP A 523 -0.45 -31.30 1.07
C ASP A 523 0.26 -30.01 1.54
N PRO A 524 1.37 -30.14 2.30
CA PRO A 524 2.10 -29.00 2.86
C PRO A 524 2.83 -28.15 1.81
N HIS A 525 2.98 -28.68 0.59
CA HIS A 525 3.67 -28.03 -0.53
C HIS A 525 2.73 -27.60 -1.67
N PHE A 526 1.43 -27.89 -1.55
CA PHE A 526 0.41 -27.53 -2.53
C PHE A 526 0.66 -28.13 -3.93
N GLU A 527 1.07 -29.38 -3.98
CA GLU A 527 1.33 -30.10 -5.23
C GLU A 527 0.02 -30.46 -5.97
N THR A 528 -1.10 -30.53 -5.23
CA THR A 528 -2.38 -31.06 -5.73
C THR A 528 -3.43 -30.01 -6.10
N ILE A 529 -3.15 -28.71 -5.91
CA ILE A 529 -4.19 -27.65 -5.90
C ILE A 529 -4.45 -26.89 -7.21
#